data_AF-A0A451ALE9-F1
#
_entry.id   AF-A0A451ALE9-F1
#
_cell.length_a   1.000
_cell.length_b   1.000
_cell.length_c   1.000
_cell.angle_alpha   90.00
_cell.angle_beta   90.00
_cell.angle_gamma   90.00
#
_symmetry.space_group_name_H-M   'P 1'
#
loop_
_entity.id
_entity.type
_entity.pdbx_description
1 polymer ?
#
loop_
_entity_poly.entity_id
_entity_poly.type
_entity_poly.pdbx_seq_one_letter_code
_entity_poly.pdbx_strand_id
1 'polypeptide(L)'
;GRGRRALIESGWSYRFPARKTKHLKHKEADASEGAKAIAWKAQKRLCGRYRTLTQAGKNTKLVCVAIARELVGFVWNIMPFGAIVATIKDWGRIKASWKPSLKGILLSSKSSQITGNGSSQA
;
A
#
# COMPACT_ATOMS: atom_id res chain seq x y z
N GLY A 1 25.72 4.78 -1.15
CA GLY A 1 25.06 4.17 -2.32
C GLY A 1 24.48 5.24 -3.24
N ARG A 2 24.62 5.07 -4.55
CA ARG A 2 24.18 6.04 -5.59
C ARG A 2 22.70 6.45 -5.46
N GLY A 3 21.81 5.52 -5.10
CA GLY A 3 20.36 5.79 -4.96
C GLY A 3 20.00 6.81 -3.86
N ARG A 4 20.64 6.76 -2.69
CA ARG A 4 20.40 7.74 -1.61
C ARG A 4 20.76 9.16 -2.07
N ARG A 5 21.88 9.29 -2.80
CA ARG A 5 22.35 10.58 -3.29
C ARG A 5 21.38 11.14 -4.34
N ALA A 6 20.98 10.33 -5.31
CA ALA A 6 20.01 10.72 -6.34
C ALA A 6 18.67 11.18 -5.73
N LEU A 7 18.16 10.48 -4.71
CA LEU A 7 16.92 10.86 -4.03
C LEU A 7 17.05 12.22 -3.30
N ILE A 8 18.17 12.44 -2.59
CA ILE A 8 18.41 13.71 -1.90
C ILE A 8 18.57 14.86 -2.91
N GLU A 9 19.31 14.64 -4.00
CA GLU A 9 19.49 15.62 -5.07
C GLU A 9 18.14 15.97 -5.74
N SER A 10 17.28 14.97 -5.99
CA SER A 10 15.93 15.20 -6.51
C SER A 10 15.04 16.03 -5.56
N GLY A 11 15.32 15.98 -4.26
CA GLY A 11 14.63 16.76 -3.23
C GLY A 11 14.71 18.28 -3.47
N TRP A 12 15.81 18.76 -4.06
CA TRP A 12 16.02 20.17 -4.36
C TRP A 12 15.07 20.69 -5.44
N SER A 13 14.67 19.83 -6.39
CA SER A 13 13.74 20.20 -7.46
C SER A 13 12.34 20.55 -6.95
N TYR A 14 11.95 20.08 -5.77
CA TYR A 14 10.62 20.34 -5.17
C TYR A 14 10.52 21.69 -4.43
N ARG A 15 11.59 22.50 -4.43
CA ARG A 15 11.54 23.91 -3.98
C ARG A 15 10.57 24.75 -4.82
N PHE A 16 10.41 24.39 -6.09
CA PHE A 16 9.55 25.10 -7.02
C PHE A 16 8.08 24.65 -6.90
N PRO A 17 7.11 25.51 -7.23
CA PRO A 17 5.70 25.14 -7.20
C PRO A 17 5.39 24.00 -8.17
N ALA A 18 4.47 23.11 -7.76
CA ALA A 18 4.02 21.99 -8.57
C ALA A 18 3.39 22.50 -9.87
N ARG A 19 4.01 22.16 -11.02
CA ARG A 19 3.54 22.54 -12.35
C ARG A 19 3.54 21.32 -13.27
N LYS A 20 2.44 21.12 -14.00
CA LYS A 20 2.38 20.18 -15.13
C LYS A 20 2.92 20.87 -16.38
N THR A 21 4.24 20.83 -16.57
CA THR A 21 4.87 21.36 -17.78
C THR A 21 4.60 20.44 -18.97
N LYS A 22 4.72 20.96 -20.20
CA LYS A 22 4.54 20.19 -21.45
C LYS A 22 5.45 18.94 -21.50
N HIS A 23 6.65 19.05 -20.94
CA HIS A 23 7.60 17.94 -20.81
C HIS A 23 7.10 16.83 -19.87
N LEU A 24 6.51 17.18 -18.73
CA LEU A 24 5.90 16.19 -17.82
C LEU A 24 4.72 15.49 -18.48
N LYS A 25 3.84 16.23 -19.18
CA LYS A 25 2.71 15.64 -19.91
C LYS A 25 3.15 14.64 -20.98
N HIS A 26 4.24 14.94 -21.70
CA HIS A 26 4.80 14.02 -22.68
C HIS A 26 5.36 12.74 -22.02
N LYS A 27 6.01 12.86 -20.87
CA LYS A 27 6.49 11.70 -20.09
C LYS A 27 5.38 10.89 -19.44
N GLU A 28 4.26 11.54 -19.12
CA GLU A 28 3.06 10.89 -18.60
C GLU A 28 2.25 10.18 -19.69
N ALA A 29 2.50 10.43 -21.00
CA ALA A 29 1.68 9.90 -22.09
C ALA A 29 1.54 8.37 -22.04
N ASP A 30 2.63 7.66 -21.74
CA ASP A 30 2.68 6.20 -21.69
C ASP A 30 2.31 5.61 -20.32
N ALA A 31 2.01 6.46 -19.33
CA ALA A 31 1.67 6.03 -17.98
C ALA A 31 0.17 5.75 -17.82
N SER A 32 -0.17 4.75 -17.00
CA SER A 32 -1.56 4.45 -16.63
C SER A 32 -2.22 5.61 -15.88
N GLU A 33 -3.54 5.77 -16.00
CA GLU A 33 -4.28 6.87 -15.37
C GLU A 33 -4.16 6.84 -13.84
N GLY A 34 -4.11 5.64 -13.24
CA GLY A 34 -3.84 5.47 -11.82
C GLY A 34 -2.46 5.98 -11.40
N ALA A 35 -1.42 5.70 -12.19
CA ALA A 35 -0.07 6.21 -11.94
C ALA A 35 0.00 7.73 -12.07
N LYS A 36 -0.67 8.32 -13.06
CA LYS A 36 -0.77 9.78 -13.25
C LYS A 36 -1.42 10.48 -12.05
N ALA A 37 -2.52 9.93 -11.53
CA ALA A 37 -3.21 10.47 -10.36
C ALA A 37 -2.32 10.43 -9.11
N ILE A 38 -1.61 9.32 -8.88
CA ILE A 38 -0.67 9.17 -7.76
C ILE A 38 0.50 10.14 -7.91
N ALA A 39 1.09 10.26 -9.10
CA ALA A 39 2.19 11.17 -9.39
C ALA A 39 1.79 12.63 -9.12
N TRP A 40 0.58 13.04 -9.54
CA TRP A 40 0.09 14.39 -9.27
C TRP A 40 -0.15 14.66 -7.77
N LYS A 41 -0.70 13.67 -7.05
CA LYS A 41 -0.85 13.74 -5.59
C LYS A 41 0.50 13.88 -4.91
N ALA A 42 1.50 13.11 -5.35
CA ALA A 42 2.87 13.18 -4.86
C ALA A 42 3.45 14.58 -5.06
N GLN A 43 3.36 15.14 -6.27
CA GLN A 43 3.95 16.44 -6.58
C GLN A 43 3.36 17.57 -5.73
N LYS A 44 2.03 17.62 -5.57
CA LYS A 44 1.38 18.60 -4.68
C LYS A 44 1.81 18.45 -3.22
N ARG A 45 1.89 17.20 -2.74
CA ARG A 45 2.29 16.88 -1.36
C ARG A 45 3.75 17.29 -1.09
N LEU A 46 4.68 16.90 -1.96
CA LEU A 46 6.11 17.17 -1.80
C LEU A 46 6.43 18.68 -1.87
N CYS A 47 5.89 19.40 -2.85
CA CYS A 47 6.05 20.86 -2.94
C CYS A 47 5.39 21.60 -1.75
N GLY A 48 4.30 21.07 -1.20
CA GLY A 48 3.68 21.60 0.02
C GLY A 48 4.55 21.36 1.25
N ARG A 49 5.01 20.12 1.43
CA ARG A 49 5.87 19.73 2.56
C ARG A 49 7.20 20.49 2.58
N TYR A 50 7.80 20.72 1.42
CA TYR A 50 9.02 21.53 1.29
C TYR A 50 8.78 22.94 1.82
N ARG A 51 7.68 23.58 1.41
CA ARG A 51 7.30 24.92 1.88
C ARG A 51 7.02 24.96 3.38
N THR A 52 6.23 24.02 3.90
CA THR A 52 5.93 23.95 5.34
C THR A 52 7.20 23.81 6.18
N LEU A 53 8.13 22.93 5.80
CA LEU A 53 9.36 22.71 6.55
C LEU A 53 10.32 23.90 6.44
N THR A 54 10.38 24.54 5.27
CA THR A 54 11.21 25.74 5.06
C THR A 54 10.65 26.93 5.85
N GLN A 55 9.32 27.12 5.86
CA GLN A 55 8.66 28.16 6.66
C GLN A 55 8.83 27.92 8.17
N ALA A 56 8.92 26.67 8.60
CA ALA A 56 9.26 26.32 9.98
C ALA A 56 10.75 26.51 10.34
N GLY A 57 11.56 27.13 9.45
CA GLY A 57 12.97 27.43 9.69
C GLY A 57 13.90 26.22 9.71
N LYS A 58 13.46 25.06 9.20
CA LYS A 58 14.30 23.85 9.20
C LYS A 58 15.42 23.96 8.17
N ASN A 59 16.58 23.39 8.50
CA ASN A 59 17.72 23.33 7.59
C ASN A 59 17.34 22.63 6.28
N THR A 60 17.66 23.24 5.14
CA THR A 60 17.37 22.75 3.79
C THR A 60 17.83 21.30 3.57
N LYS A 61 18.93 20.87 4.19
CA LYS A 61 19.41 19.47 4.13
C LYS A 61 18.41 18.50 4.76
N LEU A 62 17.83 18.86 5.91
CA LEU A 62 16.81 18.05 6.59
C LEU A 62 15.50 18.04 5.79
N VAL A 63 15.14 19.17 5.17
CA VAL A 63 13.99 19.25 4.27
C VAL A 63 14.18 18.29 3.09
N CYS A 64 15.33 18.31 2.42
CA CYS A 64 15.61 17.42 1.29
C CYS A 64 15.57 15.94 1.70
N VAL A 65 16.07 15.59 2.89
CA VAL A 65 15.98 14.22 3.41
C VAL A 65 14.53 13.82 3.68
N ALA A 66 13.71 14.70 4.28
CA ALA A 66 12.29 14.41 4.51
C ALA A 66 11.51 14.22 3.19
N ILE A 67 11.80 15.06 2.20
CA ILE A 67 11.21 14.96 0.85
C ILE A 67 11.66 13.67 0.15
N ALA A 68 12.93 13.30 0.23
CA ALA A 68 13.44 12.05 -0.32
C ALA A 68 12.74 10.83 0.29
N ARG A 69 12.45 10.85 1.61
CA ARG A 69 11.71 9.75 2.27
C ARG A 69 10.26 9.67 1.81
N GLU A 70 9.56 10.79 1.68
CA GLU A 70 8.18 10.77 1.15
C GLU A 70 8.16 10.35 -0.34
N LEU A 71 9.16 10.77 -1.13
CA LEU A 71 9.29 10.38 -2.55
C LEU A 71 9.40 8.86 -2.72
N VAL A 72 10.20 8.17 -1.89
CA VAL A 72 10.31 6.70 -1.92
C VAL A 72 8.96 6.03 -1.69
N GLY A 73 8.16 6.56 -0.77
CA GLY A 73 6.80 6.05 -0.51
C GLY A 73 5.88 6.19 -1.73
N PHE A 74 5.99 7.29 -2.46
CA PHE A 74 5.22 7.47 -3.70
C PHE A 74 5.69 6.57 -4.84
N VAL A 75 7.01 6.37 -4.99
CA VAL A 75 7.57 5.41 -5.97
C VAL A 75 7.03 4.00 -5.71
N TRP A 76 7.00 3.58 -4.44
CA TRP A 76 6.44 2.29 -4.05
C TRP A 76 4.94 2.17 -4.37
N ASN A 77 4.18 3.25 -4.21
CA ASN A 77 2.74 3.27 -4.52
C ASN A 77 2.44 3.26 -6.03
N ILE A 78 3.36 3.73 -6.87
CA ILE A 78 3.25 3.69 -8.34
C ILE A 78 3.66 2.31 -8.87
N MET A 79 4.60 1.64 -8.20
CA MET A 79 4.93 0.27 -8.56
C MET A 79 3.68 -0.62 -8.38
N PRO A 80 3.36 -1.48 -9.35
CA PRO A 80 2.15 -2.32 -9.35
C PRO A 80 2.17 -3.45 -8.30
N PHE A 81 2.83 -3.26 -7.16
CA PHE A 81 2.64 -4.09 -5.96
C PHE A 81 1.17 -4.11 -5.50
N GLY A 82 0.33 -3.17 -5.96
CA GLY A 82 -1.12 -3.23 -5.83
C GLY A 82 -1.75 -4.50 -6.40
N ALA A 83 -1.15 -5.13 -7.42
CA ALA A 83 -1.62 -6.43 -7.93
C ALA A 83 -1.39 -7.54 -6.89
N ILE A 84 -0.22 -7.55 -6.22
CA ILE A 84 0.16 -8.53 -5.18
C ILE A 84 -0.68 -8.32 -3.92
N VAL A 85 -0.91 -7.07 -3.49
CA VAL A 85 -1.76 -6.77 -2.33
C VAL A 85 -3.24 -6.98 -2.62
N ALA A 86 -3.71 -6.77 -3.85
CA ALA A 86 -5.06 -7.15 -4.26
C ALA A 86 -5.26 -8.68 -4.20
N THR A 87 -4.25 -9.47 -4.55
CA THR A 87 -4.28 -10.93 -4.34
C THR A 87 -4.34 -11.28 -2.84
N ILE A 88 -3.63 -10.55 -1.98
CA ILE A 88 -3.68 -10.72 -0.52
C ILE A 88 -5.04 -10.28 0.06
N LYS A 89 -5.76 -9.33 -0.55
CA LYS A 89 -7.10 -8.93 -0.09
C LYS A 89 -8.19 -9.95 -0.51
N ASP A 90 -8.02 -10.62 -1.64
CA ASP A 90 -8.89 -11.73 -2.06
C ASP A 90 -8.72 -13.01 -1.21
N TRP A 91 -7.64 -13.14 -0.43
CA TRP A 91 -7.52 -14.20 0.58
C TRP A 91 -8.67 -14.19 1.61
N GLY A 92 -9.28 -13.03 1.87
CA GLY A 92 -10.46 -12.92 2.72
C GLY A 92 -11.72 -13.52 2.09
N ARG A 93 -11.88 -13.37 0.76
CA ARG A 93 -13.00 -13.93 -0.02
C ARG A 93 -12.79 -15.43 -0.28
N ILE A 94 -11.55 -15.86 -0.52
CA ILE A 94 -11.17 -17.28 -0.62
C ILE A 94 -11.40 -17.98 0.72
N LYS A 95 -10.99 -17.42 1.88
CA LYS A 95 -11.29 -18.03 3.19
C LYS A 95 -12.79 -18.13 3.51
N ALA A 96 -13.61 -17.20 3.02
CA ALA A 96 -15.07 -17.26 3.22
C ALA A 96 -15.72 -18.44 2.47
N SER A 97 -15.15 -18.87 1.34
CA SER A 97 -15.58 -20.06 0.57
C SER A 97 -15.40 -21.37 1.34
N TRP A 98 -14.44 -21.46 2.27
CA TRP A 98 -14.17 -22.68 3.05
C TRP A 98 -15.04 -22.82 4.31
N LYS A 99 -15.84 -21.81 4.67
CA LYS A 99 -16.64 -21.80 5.92
C LYS A 99 -17.90 -22.70 5.93
N PRO A 100 -18.48 -23.18 4.81
CA PRO A 100 -19.58 -24.14 4.86
C PRO A 100 -19.12 -25.58 5.14
N SER A 101 -17.90 -25.97 4.73
CA SER A 101 -17.45 -27.38 4.75
C SER A 101 -17.09 -27.89 6.16
N LEU A 102 -16.76 -27.00 7.10
CA LEU A 102 -16.41 -27.40 8.47
C LEU A 102 -17.63 -27.66 9.37
N LYS A 103 -18.84 -27.27 8.96
CA LYS A 103 -20.06 -27.52 9.75
C LYS A 103 -20.55 -28.97 9.65
N GLY A 104 -20.23 -29.67 8.55
CA GLY A 104 -20.60 -31.09 8.37
C GLY A 104 -19.75 -32.05 9.21
N ILE A 105 -18.51 -31.69 9.51
CA ILE A 105 -17.57 -32.56 10.26
C ILE A 105 -17.86 -32.54 11.77
N LEU A 106 -18.37 -31.43 12.31
CA LEU A 106 -18.63 -31.33 13.76
C LEU A 106 -19.99 -31.92 14.20
N LEU A 107 -20.95 -32.09 13.29
CA LEU A 107 -22.24 -32.70 13.62
C LEU A 107 -22.27 -34.23 13.46
N SER A 108 -21.32 -34.83 12.71
CA SER A 108 -21.27 -36.29 12.53
C SER A 108 -20.68 -37.02 13.75
N SER A 109 -19.86 -36.35 14.57
CA SER A 109 -19.20 -36.99 15.73
C SER A 109 -20.05 -37.04 17.01
N LYS A 110 -21.23 -36.39 17.02
CA LYS A 110 -22.08 -36.31 18.23
C LYS A 110 -23.27 -37.27 18.23
N SER A 111 -23.46 -38.07 17.18
CA SER A 111 -24.57 -39.02 17.07
C SER A 111 -24.21 -40.47 17.46
N SER A 112 -22.93 -40.80 17.68
CA SER A 112 -22.47 -42.18 17.91
C SER A 112 -22.14 -42.52 19.38
N GLN A 113 -22.72 -41.82 20.35
CA GLN A 113 -22.50 -42.07 21.79
C GLN A 113 -23.79 -42.28 22.61
N ILE A 114 -24.96 -42.49 21.98
CA ILE A 114 -26.23 -42.68 22.72
C ILE A 114 -26.76 -44.13 22.65
N THR A 115 -26.13 -45.05 21.91
CA THR A 115 -26.60 -46.45 21.85
C THR A 115 -25.52 -47.41 22.30
N GLY A 116 -25.52 -47.74 23.60
CA GLY A 116 -24.87 -48.96 24.10
C GLY A 116 -24.14 -48.81 25.42
N ASN A 117 -24.86 -48.87 26.54
CA ASN A 117 -24.51 -49.83 27.59
C ASN A 117 -25.59 -49.96 28.68
N GLY A 118 -26.04 -51.19 28.92
CA GLY A 118 -26.26 -51.68 30.29
C GLY A 118 -27.67 -51.65 30.87
N SER A 119 -28.61 -52.41 30.32
CA SER A 119 -29.68 -53.00 31.15
C SER A 119 -29.32 -54.45 31.47
N SER A 120 -28.64 -54.63 32.61
CA SER A 120 -28.59 -55.91 33.32
C SER A 120 -28.96 -55.61 34.77
N GLN A 121 -30.23 -55.82 35.09
CA GLN A 121 -30.73 -56.03 36.45
C GLN A 121 -31.89 -57.04 36.38
N ALA A 122 -31.84 -57.98 37.33
CA ALA A 122 -32.77 -59.08 37.63
C ALA A 122 -32.65 -60.34 36.76
#